data_AF-A0A2D6F0S9-F1
#
_entry.id   AF-A0A2D6F0S9-F1
#
_cell.length_a   1.000
_cell.length_b   1.000
_cell.length_c   1.000
_cell.angle_alpha   90.00
_cell.angle_beta   90.00
_cell.angle_gamma   90.00
#
_symmetry.space_group_name_H-M   'P 1'
#
loop_
_entity.id
_entity.type
_entity.pdbx_description
1 polymer ?
#
loop_
_entity_poly.entity_id
_entity_poly.type
_entity_poly.pdbx_seq_one_letter_code
_entity_poly.pdbx_strand_id
1 'polypeptide(L)'
;MSGEDQPNVRINIQEQHDEYNGWNRQKQQMVRNWIDKLIFNQVVSYFYVFLLKKIENRWAWMVIVLSAVTSTIALVQFKDEDYTYLNDILKVLITIFTLMITLIASWMKKQNYIERIGTVDKYLQKINKLIAELEAQVQIDPTNRIQYSTFLEKYRNFVSEHICDMPLINPRAWKETMYILTKYYPEMVLDIEPWRSNPQWSENILSTYHKLKYRHFLSKIKSCYYCLCMCIEKEEEYEGDYDAQTSMV
;
A
#
# COMPACT_ATOMS: atom_id res chain seq x y z
N MET A 1 52.23 -46.33 38.75
CA MET A 1 52.18 -44.86 38.52
C MET A 1 52.27 -44.70 37.01
N SER A 2 51.17 -44.76 36.26
CA SER A 2 50.09 -43.75 36.17
C SER A 2 50.68 -42.38 35.81
N GLY A 3 50.32 -41.73 34.70
CA GLY A 3 49.25 -42.03 33.74
C GLY A 3 49.47 -41.29 32.43
N GLU A 4 48.85 -41.82 31.38
CA GLU A 4 48.80 -41.29 30.03
C GLU A 4 48.00 -39.98 29.98
N ASP A 5 48.57 -38.98 29.31
CA ASP A 5 47.89 -37.74 28.94
C ASP A 5 46.80 -38.03 27.90
N GLN A 6 45.54 -37.97 28.31
CA GLN A 6 44.40 -37.97 27.40
C GLN A 6 44.20 -36.58 26.77
N PRO A 7 43.86 -36.53 25.47
CA PRO A 7 43.66 -35.28 24.76
C PRO A 7 42.40 -34.57 25.24
N ASN A 8 42.54 -33.25 25.28
CA ASN A 8 41.59 -32.21 25.63
C ASN A 8 40.27 -32.35 24.84
N VAL A 9 39.36 -33.20 25.31
CA VAL A 9 37.95 -33.11 24.97
C VAL A 9 37.43 -31.87 25.69
N ARG A 10 37.63 -30.68 25.08
CA ARG A 10 36.80 -29.52 25.35
C ARG A 10 35.44 -29.83 24.79
N ILE A 11 34.71 -30.54 25.64
CA ILE A 11 33.31 -30.83 25.58
C ILE A 11 32.58 -29.57 25.11
N ASN A 12 31.97 -29.71 23.94
CA ASN A 12 31.11 -28.76 23.24
C ASN A 12 29.75 -28.62 23.99
N ILE A 13 29.78 -28.39 25.30
CA ILE A 13 28.61 -28.13 26.15
C ILE A 13 28.48 -26.62 26.31
N GLN A 14 27.84 -25.96 25.35
CA GLN A 14 27.11 -24.70 25.58
C GLN A 14 26.30 -24.26 24.35
N GLU A 15 25.49 -25.16 23.80
CA GLU A 15 24.35 -24.76 22.95
C GLU A 15 23.34 -25.91 22.76
N GLN A 16 23.08 -26.73 23.80
CA GLN A 16 21.81 -27.46 23.87
C GLN A 16 20.70 -26.46 24.21
N HIS A 17 20.45 -25.54 23.28
CA HIS A 17 19.23 -24.75 23.24
C HIS A 17 18.12 -25.70 22.79
N ASP A 18 17.35 -26.22 23.75
CA ASP A 18 16.00 -26.80 23.61
C ASP A 18 15.51 -26.97 22.15
N GLU A 19 16.09 -27.92 21.42
CA GLU A 19 15.69 -28.22 20.05
C GLU A 19 14.53 -29.21 20.08
N TYR A 20 13.31 -28.69 19.98
CA TYR A 20 12.10 -29.51 19.86
C TYR A 20 11.71 -29.62 18.38
N ASN A 21 11.59 -30.85 17.87
CA ASN A 21 11.24 -31.14 16.46
C ASN A 21 12.12 -30.42 15.41
N GLY A 22 13.38 -30.16 15.76
CA GLY A 22 14.34 -29.43 14.91
C GLY A 22 14.12 -27.91 14.87
N TRP A 23 13.20 -27.38 15.67
CA TRP A 23 13.01 -25.95 15.87
C TRP A 23 13.95 -25.43 16.95
N ASN A 24 14.57 -24.30 16.67
CA ASN A 24 15.32 -23.52 17.64
C ASN A 24 14.89 -22.05 17.53
N ARG A 25 15.29 -21.22 18.50
CA ARG A 25 14.92 -19.80 18.53
C ARG A 25 15.36 -19.05 17.27
N GLN A 26 16.52 -19.38 16.71
CA GLN A 26 17.05 -18.76 15.48
C GLN A 26 16.19 -19.10 14.25
N LYS A 27 15.82 -20.37 14.08
CA LYS A 27 14.95 -20.88 13.01
C LYS A 27 13.55 -20.28 13.12
N GLN A 28 13.02 -20.13 14.34
CA GLN A 28 11.76 -19.42 14.56
C GLN A 28 11.86 -17.94 14.17
N GLN A 29 12.95 -17.26 14.54
CA GLN A 29 13.18 -15.88 14.13
C GLN A 29 13.28 -15.74 12.61
N MET A 30 13.92 -16.69 11.92
CA MET A 30 13.99 -16.72 10.46
C MET A 30 12.60 -16.79 9.82
N VAL A 31 11.70 -17.63 10.36
CA VAL A 31 10.31 -17.70 9.88
C VAL A 31 9.54 -16.41 10.19
N ARG A 32 9.75 -15.79 11.36
CA ARG A 32 9.17 -14.47 11.67
C ARG A 32 9.64 -13.41 10.67
N ASN A 33 10.92 -13.37 10.33
CA ASN A 33 11.45 -12.46 9.32
C ASN A 33 10.85 -12.70 7.93
N TRP A 34 10.48 -13.95 7.59
CA TRP A 34 9.75 -14.24 6.35
C TRP A 34 8.33 -13.70 6.41
N ILE A 35 7.63 -13.90 7.52
CA ILE A 35 6.28 -13.37 7.75
C ILE A 35 6.30 -11.84 7.67
N ASP A 36 7.24 -11.17 8.34
CA ASP A 36 7.38 -9.71 8.33
C ASP A 36 7.57 -9.17 6.89
N LYS A 37 8.38 -9.84 6.06
CA LYS A 37 8.55 -9.47 4.64
C LYS A 37 7.27 -9.67 3.81
N LEU A 38 6.51 -10.73 4.09
CA LEU A 38 5.24 -10.98 3.41
C LEU A 38 4.19 -9.95 3.83
N ILE A 39 4.10 -9.62 5.13
CA ILE A 39 3.21 -8.57 5.66
C ILE A 39 3.55 -7.22 5.04
N PHE A 40 4.84 -6.89 4.92
CA PHE A 40 5.26 -5.68 4.21
C PHE A 40 4.70 -5.63 2.78
N ASN A 41 4.91 -6.69 2.00
CA ASN A 41 4.40 -6.76 0.63
C ASN A 41 2.86 -6.71 0.56
N GLN A 42 2.19 -7.34 1.52
CA GLN A 42 0.74 -7.35 1.66
C GLN A 42 0.21 -5.92 1.89
N VAL A 43 0.74 -5.19 2.87
CA VAL A 43 0.29 -3.84 3.21
C VAL A 43 0.52 -2.87 2.05
N VAL A 44 1.71 -2.90 1.44
CA VAL A 44 2.02 -2.05 0.28
C VAL A 44 1.09 -2.35 -0.89
N SER A 45 0.83 -3.63 -1.18
CA SER A 45 -0.06 -4.05 -2.26
C SER A 45 -1.52 -3.67 -1.98
N TYR A 46 -1.98 -3.82 -0.74
CA TYR A 46 -3.32 -3.42 -0.30
C TYR A 46 -3.54 -1.92 -0.50
N PHE A 47 -2.61 -1.10 -0.01
CA PHE A 47 -2.69 0.35 -0.16
C PHE A 47 -2.61 0.80 -1.62
N TYR A 48 -1.80 0.12 -2.42
CA TYR A 48 -1.74 0.39 -3.85
C TYR A 48 -3.09 0.12 -4.54
N VAL A 49 -3.78 -0.98 -4.22
CA VAL A 49 -5.14 -1.24 -4.73
C VAL A 49 -6.11 -0.15 -4.31
N PHE A 50 -6.04 0.28 -3.04
CA PHE A 50 -6.87 1.37 -2.55
C PHE A 50 -6.67 2.67 -3.35
N LEU A 51 -5.42 3.02 -3.66
CA LEU A 51 -5.11 4.18 -4.50
C LEU A 51 -5.63 4.03 -5.93
N LEU A 52 -5.48 2.86 -6.54
CA LEU A 52 -6.02 2.59 -7.88
C LEU A 52 -7.54 2.76 -7.91
N LYS A 53 -8.26 2.18 -6.94
CA LYS A 53 -9.72 2.33 -6.79
C LYS A 53 -10.13 3.80 -6.64
N LYS A 54 -9.39 4.58 -5.83
CA LYS A 54 -9.65 6.02 -5.65
C LYS A 54 -9.39 6.82 -6.92
N ILE A 55 -8.37 6.48 -7.71
CA ILE A 55 -8.09 7.13 -9.00
C ILE A 55 -9.19 6.79 -10.01
N GLU A 56 -9.53 5.52 -10.14
CA GLU A 56 -10.59 5.04 -11.03
C GLU A 56 -11.93 5.72 -10.72
N ASN A 57 -12.33 5.74 -9.44
CA ASN A 57 -13.58 6.37 -9.01
C ASN A 57 -13.61 7.88 -9.32
N ARG A 58 -12.49 8.59 -9.13
CA ARG A 58 -12.39 10.01 -9.48
C ARG A 58 -12.61 10.26 -10.97
N TRP A 59 -12.02 9.44 -11.83
CA TRP A 59 -12.21 9.58 -13.28
C TRP A 59 -13.62 9.18 -13.71
N ALA A 60 -14.18 8.11 -13.15
CA ALA A 60 -15.56 7.71 -13.40
C ALA A 60 -16.54 8.83 -13.02
N TRP A 61 -16.37 9.43 -11.84
CA TRP A 61 -17.18 10.55 -11.40
C TRP A 61 -17.02 11.78 -12.30
N MET A 62 -15.79 12.10 -12.72
CA MET A 62 -15.55 13.19 -13.67
C MET A 62 -16.29 12.98 -15.01
N VAL A 63 -16.31 11.74 -15.54
CA VAL A 63 -17.07 11.42 -16.76
C VAL A 63 -18.57 11.62 -16.56
N ILE A 64 -19.12 11.20 -15.42
CA ILE A 64 -20.54 11.37 -15.09
C ILE A 64 -20.89 12.87 -15.04
N VAL A 65 -20.11 13.66 -14.31
CA VAL A 65 -20.34 15.10 -14.15
C VAL A 65 -20.25 15.81 -15.50
N LEU A 66 -19.20 15.55 -16.29
CA LEU A 66 -19.07 16.15 -17.63
C LEU A 66 -20.23 15.74 -18.55
N SER A 67 -20.69 14.50 -18.47
CA SER A 67 -21.81 14.01 -19.28
C SER A 67 -23.13 14.69 -18.89
N ALA A 68 -23.37 14.88 -17.59
CA ALA A 68 -24.54 15.59 -17.08
C ALA A 68 -24.52 17.07 -17.53
N VAL A 69 -23.38 17.76 -17.36
CA VAL A 69 -23.20 19.14 -17.82
C VAL A 69 -23.42 19.26 -19.33
N THR A 70 -22.84 18.36 -20.12
CA THR A 70 -23.04 18.34 -21.58
C THR A 70 -24.51 18.17 -21.96
N SER A 71 -25.23 17.29 -21.24
CA SER A 71 -26.65 17.05 -21.47
C SER A 71 -27.50 18.27 -21.12
N THR A 72 -27.21 18.95 -20.01
CA THR A 72 -27.90 20.20 -19.64
C THR A 72 -27.66 21.30 -20.67
N ILE A 73 -26.42 21.47 -21.14
CA ILE A 73 -26.08 22.43 -22.20
C ILE A 73 -26.82 22.09 -23.49
N ALA A 74 -26.92 20.81 -23.85
CA ALA A 74 -27.62 20.36 -25.05
C ALA A 74 -29.13 20.62 -25.05
N LEU A 75 -29.76 20.71 -23.87
CA LEU A 75 -31.19 21.06 -23.73
C LEU A 75 -31.46 22.55 -23.91
N VAL A 76 -30.45 23.41 -23.69
CA VAL A 76 -30.57 24.85 -23.91
C VAL A 76 -30.45 25.11 -25.42
N GLN A 77 -31.58 24.99 -26.13
CA GLN A 77 -31.67 25.32 -27.55
C GLN A 77 -32.62 26.50 -27.73
N PHE A 78 -32.10 27.60 -28.28
CA PHE A 78 -32.90 28.76 -28.65
C PHE A 78 -33.45 28.56 -30.06
N LYS A 79 -34.77 28.70 -30.23
CA LYS A 79 -35.46 28.57 -31.53
C LYS A 79 -35.53 29.88 -32.31
N ASP A 80 -35.32 31.02 -31.65
CA ASP A 80 -35.46 32.32 -32.26
C ASP A 80 -34.21 32.68 -33.10
N GLU A 81 -34.45 33.22 -34.30
CA GLU A 81 -33.40 33.57 -35.27
C GLU A 81 -32.41 34.62 -34.73
N ASP A 82 -32.84 35.44 -33.76
CA ASP A 82 -32.04 36.49 -33.12
C ASP A 82 -30.83 35.94 -32.33
N TYR A 83 -30.86 34.65 -31.92
CA TYR A 83 -29.81 34.04 -31.08
C TYR A 83 -28.94 33.02 -31.82
N THR A 84 -28.86 33.10 -33.15
CA THR A 84 -28.10 32.15 -33.99
C THR A 84 -26.64 31.98 -33.53
N TYR A 85 -25.96 33.07 -33.17
CA TYR A 85 -24.56 33.03 -32.68
C TYR A 85 -24.38 32.28 -31.35
N LEU A 86 -25.32 32.43 -30.41
CA LEU A 86 -25.29 31.71 -29.14
C LEU A 86 -25.51 30.21 -29.34
N ASN A 87 -26.42 29.83 -30.24
CA ASN A 87 -26.67 28.44 -30.57
C ASN A 87 -25.41 27.75 -31.14
N ASP A 88 -24.67 28.43 -32.02
CA ASP A 88 -23.43 27.89 -32.57
C ASP A 88 -22.31 27.77 -31.53
N ILE A 89 -22.19 28.71 -30.59
CA ILE A 89 -21.28 28.57 -29.44
C ILE A 89 -21.64 27.34 -28.61
N LEU A 90 -22.91 27.13 -28.30
CA LEU A 90 -23.35 25.97 -27.50
C LEU A 90 -23.03 24.65 -28.20
N LYS A 91 -23.22 24.56 -29.53
CA LYS A 91 -22.82 23.38 -30.33
C LYS A 91 -21.32 23.13 -30.27
N VAL A 92 -20.49 24.17 -30.42
CA VAL A 92 -19.03 24.06 -30.31
C VAL A 92 -18.65 23.59 -28.90
N LEU A 93 -19.28 24.13 -27.86
CA LEU A 93 -19.03 23.77 -26.47
C LEU A 93 -19.39 22.30 -26.17
N ILE A 94 -20.55 21.84 -26.65
CA ILE A 94 -20.95 20.42 -26.56
C ILE A 94 -19.93 19.53 -27.27
N THR A 95 -19.42 19.95 -28.43
CA THR A 95 -18.40 19.21 -29.18
C THR A 95 -17.09 19.10 -28.39
N ILE A 96 -16.66 20.18 -27.73
CA ILE A 96 -15.45 20.16 -26.89
C ILE A 96 -15.65 19.23 -25.68
N PHE A 97 -16.77 19.33 -24.98
CA PHE A 97 -17.03 18.47 -23.82
C PHE A 97 -17.14 16.99 -24.19
N THR A 98 -17.80 16.66 -25.29
CA THR A 98 -17.90 15.26 -25.78
C THR A 98 -16.54 14.70 -26.19
N LEU A 99 -15.66 15.51 -26.79
CA LEU A 99 -14.28 15.12 -27.07
C LEU A 99 -13.49 14.87 -25.78
N MET A 100 -13.62 15.75 -24.78
CA MET A 100 -12.95 15.58 -23.47
C MET A 100 -13.42 14.31 -22.75
N ILE A 101 -14.74 14.03 -22.74
CA ILE A 101 -15.31 12.80 -22.18
C ILE A 101 -14.71 11.57 -22.87
N THR A 102 -14.64 11.58 -24.20
CA THR A 102 -14.08 10.47 -25.00
C THR A 102 -12.59 10.27 -24.73
N LEU A 103 -11.83 11.36 -24.58
CA LEU A 103 -10.41 11.31 -24.26
C LEU A 103 -10.17 10.74 -22.85
N ILE A 104 -10.99 11.13 -21.87
CA ILE A 104 -10.92 10.59 -20.51
C ILE A 104 -11.29 9.10 -20.51
N ALA A 105 -12.38 8.71 -21.19
CA ALA A 105 -12.82 7.32 -21.26
C ALA A 105 -11.76 6.42 -21.93
N SER A 106 -11.17 6.87 -23.05
CA SER A 106 -10.07 6.15 -23.71
C SER A 106 -8.81 6.07 -22.84
N TRP A 107 -8.49 7.13 -22.10
CA TRP A 107 -7.39 7.15 -21.14
C TRP A 107 -7.61 6.16 -19.97
N MET A 108 -8.81 6.13 -19.39
CA MET A 108 -9.18 5.17 -18.35
C MET A 108 -9.02 3.73 -18.85
N LYS A 109 -9.51 3.44 -20.05
CA LYS A 109 -9.37 2.12 -20.68
C LYS A 109 -7.90 1.75 -20.90
N LYS A 110 -7.07 2.71 -21.35
CA LYS A 110 -5.61 2.52 -21.53
C LYS A 110 -4.89 2.23 -20.21
N GLN A 111 -5.30 2.85 -19.10
CA GLN A 111 -4.68 2.62 -17.78
C GLN A 111 -5.02 1.26 -17.18
N ASN A 112 -6.07 0.61 -17.70
CA ASN A 112 -6.44 -0.76 -17.39
C ASN A 112 -6.55 -1.03 -15.88
N TYR A 113 -7.26 -0.12 -15.18
CA TYR A 113 -7.40 -0.15 -13.73
C TYR A 113 -8.01 -1.47 -13.25
N ILE A 114 -9.04 -1.97 -13.94
CA ILE A 114 -9.77 -3.20 -13.59
C ILE A 114 -8.83 -4.41 -13.57
N GLU A 115 -8.05 -4.66 -14.64
CA GLU A 115 -7.15 -5.82 -14.69
C GLU A 115 -5.99 -5.71 -13.70
N ARG A 116 -5.49 -4.49 -13.48
CA ARG A 116 -4.43 -4.23 -12.48
C ARG A 116 -4.92 -4.48 -11.07
N ILE A 117 -6.11 -3.97 -10.72
CA ILE A 117 -6.75 -4.22 -9.44
C ILE A 117 -6.98 -5.72 -9.26
N GLY A 118 -7.55 -6.40 -10.27
CA GLY A 118 -7.81 -7.83 -10.22
C GLY A 118 -6.55 -8.69 -10.06
N THR A 119 -5.44 -8.31 -10.70
CA THR A 119 -4.15 -8.99 -10.56
C THR A 119 -3.59 -8.84 -9.14
N VAL A 120 -3.61 -7.62 -8.57
CA VAL A 120 -3.11 -7.39 -7.21
C VAL A 120 -4.02 -8.04 -6.16
N ASP A 121 -5.33 -8.04 -6.38
CA ASP A 121 -6.29 -8.67 -5.46
C ASP A 121 -6.11 -10.20 -5.38
N LYS A 122 -5.89 -10.85 -6.53
CA LYS A 122 -5.53 -12.29 -6.57
C LYS A 122 -4.22 -12.56 -5.82
N TYR A 123 -3.23 -11.70 -5.96
CA TYR A 123 -1.97 -11.80 -5.20
C TYR A 123 -2.21 -11.64 -3.70
N LEU A 124 -3.01 -10.65 -3.29
CA LEU A 124 -3.37 -10.42 -1.88
C LEU A 124 -4.08 -11.62 -1.26
N GLN A 125 -5.00 -12.27 -1.98
CA GLN A 125 -5.67 -13.47 -1.47
C GLN A 125 -4.67 -14.61 -1.21
N LYS A 126 -3.71 -14.82 -2.13
CA LYS A 126 -2.67 -15.84 -1.98
C LYS A 126 -1.73 -15.53 -0.81
N ILE A 127 -1.25 -14.28 -0.70
CA ILE A 127 -0.32 -13.90 0.37
C ILE A 127 -0.99 -13.95 1.75
N ASN A 128 -2.26 -13.53 1.86
CA ASN A 128 -3.02 -13.59 3.11
C ASN A 128 -3.16 -15.03 3.60
N LYS A 129 -3.48 -15.95 2.68
CA LYS A 129 -3.56 -17.38 3.01
C LYS A 129 -2.21 -17.92 3.48
N LEU A 130 -1.12 -17.58 2.79
CA LEU A 130 0.22 -18.02 3.15
C LEU A 130 0.65 -17.47 4.52
N ILE A 131 0.43 -16.18 4.79
CA ILE A 131 0.73 -15.54 6.07
C ILE A 131 -0.04 -16.25 7.19
N ALA A 132 -1.35 -16.45 7.03
CA ALA A 132 -2.18 -17.13 8.03
C ALA A 132 -1.71 -18.56 8.31
N GLU A 133 -1.33 -19.32 7.29
CA GLU A 133 -0.77 -20.67 7.46
C GLU A 133 0.57 -20.66 8.22
N LEU A 134 1.46 -19.71 7.90
CA LEU A 134 2.76 -19.57 8.56
C LEU A 134 2.60 -19.12 10.02
N GLU A 135 1.74 -18.14 10.29
CA GLU A 135 1.43 -17.66 11.63
C GLU A 135 0.83 -18.77 12.50
N ALA A 136 -0.11 -19.54 11.95
CA ALA A 136 -0.69 -20.68 12.64
C ALA A 136 0.40 -21.69 13.07
N GLN A 137 1.37 -21.99 12.20
CA GLN A 137 2.49 -22.87 12.55
C GLN A 137 3.39 -22.25 13.64
N VAL A 138 3.63 -20.95 13.59
CA VAL A 138 4.48 -20.24 14.59
C VAL A 138 3.78 -20.11 15.95
N GLN A 139 2.45 -20.08 16.00
CA GLN A 139 1.67 -20.05 17.23
C GLN A 139 1.56 -21.41 17.93
N ILE A 140 1.64 -22.53 17.19
CA ILE A 140 1.68 -23.87 17.78
C ILE A 140 2.94 -24.04 18.64
N ASP A 141 2.78 -24.68 19.80
CA ASP A 141 3.86 -25.02 20.71
C ASP A 141 4.98 -25.81 20.00
N PRO A 142 6.27 -25.53 20.25
CA PRO A 142 7.38 -26.21 19.58
C PRO A 142 7.33 -27.74 19.66
N THR A 143 6.73 -28.32 20.71
CA THR A 143 6.60 -29.78 20.89
C THR A 143 5.61 -30.43 19.95
N ASN A 144 4.52 -29.72 19.59
CA ASN A 144 3.44 -30.21 18.74
C ASN A 144 3.56 -29.73 17.29
N ARG A 145 4.57 -28.91 16.99
CA ARG A 145 4.79 -28.38 15.65
C ARG A 145 5.32 -29.46 14.71
N ILE A 146 4.95 -29.35 13.43
CA ILE A 146 5.55 -30.19 12.38
C ILE A 146 7.07 -30.06 12.39
N GLN A 147 7.77 -31.11 11.96
CA GLN A 147 9.22 -31.10 11.89
C GLN A 147 9.72 -29.97 10.99
N TYR A 148 10.77 -29.26 11.43
CA TYR A 148 11.27 -28.07 10.74
C TYR A 148 11.74 -28.35 9.29
N SER A 149 12.31 -29.53 9.01
CA SER A 149 12.69 -29.94 7.66
C SER A 149 11.48 -30.03 6.73
N THR A 150 10.42 -30.70 7.16
CA THR A 150 9.16 -30.80 6.42
C THR A 150 8.48 -29.44 6.24
N PHE A 151 8.55 -28.58 7.27
CA PHE A 151 8.09 -27.20 7.17
C PHE A 151 8.83 -26.43 6.06
N LEU A 152 10.16 -26.54 6.01
CA LEU A 152 10.98 -25.87 5.00
C LEU A 152 10.66 -26.37 3.60
N GLU A 153 10.60 -27.68 3.39
CA GLU A 153 10.26 -28.26 2.08
C GLU A 153 8.88 -27.80 1.61
N LYS A 154 7.92 -27.69 2.53
CA LYS A 154 6.56 -27.24 2.22
C LYS A 154 6.52 -25.75 1.89
N TYR A 155 7.09 -24.88 2.72
CA TYR A 155 6.80 -23.44 2.66
C TYR A 155 7.88 -22.59 1.98
N ARG A 156 9.14 -23.04 1.93
CA ARG A 156 10.26 -22.22 1.46
C ARG A 156 10.07 -21.72 0.03
N ASN A 157 9.63 -22.60 -0.87
CA ASN A 157 9.45 -22.25 -2.28
C ASN A 157 8.29 -21.25 -2.44
N PHE A 158 7.16 -21.48 -1.76
CA PHE A 158 6.04 -20.55 -1.80
C PHE A 158 6.38 -19.17 -1.22
N VAL A 159 7.11 -19.12 -0.10
CA VAL A 159 7.57 -17.86 0.48
C VAL A 159 8.46 -17.10 -0.52
N SER A 160 9.43 -17.79 -1.11
CA SER A 160 10.32 -17.17 -2.11
C SER A 160 9.54 -16.67 -3.32
N GLU A 161 8.62 -17.48 -3.85
CA GLU A 161 7.77 -17.13 -4.99
C GLU A 161 6.94 -15.88 -4.69
N HIS A 162 6.23 -15.83 -3.56
CA HIS A 162 5.34 -14.69 -3.24
C HIS A 162 6.10 -13.41 -2.88
N ILE A 163 7.34 -13.50 -2.42
CA ILE A 163 8.21 -12.33 -2.21
C ILE A 163 8.69 -11.77 -3.56
N CYS A 164 9.02 -12.63 -4.51
CA CYS A 164 9.53 -12.24 -5.83
C CYS A 164 8.41 -11.83 -6.81
N ASP A 165 7.25 -12.48 -6.75
CA ASP A 165 6.11 -12.29 -7.66
C ASP A 165 5.18 -11.15 -7.22
N MET A 166 5.76 -10.12 -6.60
CA MET A 166 5.02 -8.92 -6.27
C MET A 166 4.47 -8.29 -7.57
N PRO A 167 3.18 -7.91 -7.62
CA PRO A 167 2.61 -7.28 -8.79
C PRO A 167 3.42 -6.05 -9.21
N LEU A 168 3.60 -5.85 -10.52
CA LEU A 168 4.41 -4.76 -11.03
C LEU A 168 3.78 -3.40 -10.66
N ILE A 169 4.44 -2.69 -9.73
CA ILE A 169 4.10 -1.32 -9.35
C ILE A 169 5.12 -0.38 -10.01
N ASN A 170 4.62 0.62 -10.74
CA ASN A 170 5.48 1.68 -11.27
C ASN A 170 6.25 2.36 -10.12
N PRO A 171 7.57 2.59 -10.22
CA PRO A 171 8.37 3.26 -9.18
C PRO A 171 7.75 4.55 -8.64
N ARG A 172 7.09 5.35 -9.49
CA ARG A 172 6.41 6.57 -9.04
C ARG A 172 5.18 6.28 -8.18
N ALA A 173 4.37 5.31 -8.60
CA ALA A 173 3.19 4.89 -7.85
C ALA A 173 3.60 4.23 -6.54
N TRP A 174 4.65 3.41 -6.55
CA TRP A 174 5.21 2.82 -5.34
C TRP A 174 5.64 3.91 -4.35
N LYS A 175 6.44 4.89 -4.78
CA LYS A 175 6.86 6.01 -3.90
C LYS A 175 5.69 6.81 -3.35
N GLU A 176 4.64 7.00 -4.16
CA GLU A 176 3.40 7.66 -3.70
C GLU A 176 2.66 6.81 -2.65
N THR A 177 2.52 5.50 -2.88
CA THR A 177 1.95 4.58 -1.89
C THR A 177 2.72 4.64 -0.59
N MET A 178 4.05 4.51 -0.63
CA MET A 178 4.90 4.54 0.56
C MET A 178 4.80 5.86 1.32
N TYR A 179 4.76 6.99 0.60
CA TYR A 179 4.58 8.30 1.20
C TYR A 179 3.22 8.46 1.88
N ILE A 180 2.14 8.05 1.20
CA ILE A 180 0.79 8.16 1.75
C ILE A 180 0.66 7.28 2.98
N LEU A 181 1.14 6.05 2.89
CA LEU A 181 1.16 5.08 3.98
C LEU A 181 1.92 5.61 5.20
N THR A 182 3.15 6.09 4.99
CA THR A 182 4.00 6.59 6.07
C THR A 182 3.45 7.88 6.70
N LYS A 183 2.86 8.78 5.90
CA LYS A 183 2.45 10.11 6.37
C LYS A 183 1.04 10.13 6.96
N TYR A 184 0.10 9.46 6.31
CA TYR A 184 -1.33 9.57 6.62
C TYR A 184 -1.89 8.35 7.34
N TYR A 185 -1.15 7.24 7.34
CA TYR A 185 -1.58 5.98 7.96
C TYR A 185 -0.45 5.34 8.80
N PRO A 186 0.24 6.11 9.67
CA PRO A 186 1.34 5.57 10.47
C PRO A 186 0.92 4.40 11.36
N GLU A 187 -0.30 4.43 11.90
CA GLU A 187 -0.87 3.39 12.76
C GLU A 187 -0.89 2.00 12.11
N MET A 188 -0.97 1.93 10.78
CA MET A 188 -0.97 0.67 10.05
C MET A 188 0.44 0.10 9.79
N VAL A 189 1.50 0.89 10.00
CA VAL A 189 2.87 0.49 9.64
C VAL A 189 3.88 0.56 10.77
N LEU A 190 3.58 1.23 11.88
CA LEU A 190 4.51 1.36 13.01
C LEU A 190 5.04 0.01 13.49
N ASP A 191 4.17 -0.99 13.55
CA ASP A 191 4.52 -2.35 13.97
C ASP A 191 4.94 -3.25 12.81
N ILE A 192 5.36 -2.74 11.66
CA ILE A 192 5.73 -3.55 10.49
C ILE A 192 7.17 -3.25 10.07
N GLU A 193 7.92 -4.28 9.71
CA GLU A 193 9.25 -4.09 9.12
C GLU A 193 9.14 -3.46 7.71
N PRO A 194 9.98 -2.47 7.34
CA PRO A 194 11.13 -1.93 8.08
C PRO A 194 10.83 -0.69 8.94
N TRP A 195 9.57 -0.22 9.01
CA TRP A 195 9.20 0.95 9.84
C TRP A 195 9.52 0.71 11.32
N ARG A 196 9.27 -0.51 11.82
CA ARG A 196 9.50 -0.91 13.20
C ARG A 196 10.98 -0.82 13.61
N SER A 197 11.88 -1.31 12.77
CA SER A 197 13.31 -1.41 13.09
C SER A 197 14.13 -0.18 12.69
N ASN A 198 13.67 0.59 11.71
CA ASN A 198 14.45 1.68 11.12
C ASN A 198 13.63 2.97 10.96
N PRO A 199 13.60 3.84 11.99
CA PRO A 199 12.91 5.13 11.92
C PRO A 199 13.42 6.03 10.77
N GLN A 200 14.72 6.02 10.47
CA GLN A 200 15.31 6.81 9.37
C GLN A 200 14.75 6.42 8.00
N TRP A 201 14.32 5.17 7.84
CA TRP A 201 13.75 4.70 6.59
C TRP A 201 12.43 5.44 6.27
N SER A 202 11.61 5.71 7.29
CA SER A 202 10.38 6.51 7.15
C SER A 202 10.68 7.96 6.74
N GLU A 203 11.68 8.60 7.38
CA GLU A 203 12.12 9.96 7.08
C GLU A 203 12.69 10.07 5.65
N ASN A 204 13.41 9.05 5.21
CA ASN A 204 13.95 8.97 3.85
C ASN A 204 12.86 8.88 2.79
N ILE A 205 11.76 8.16 3.06
CA ILE A 205 10.59 8.12 2.17
C ILE A 205 9.96 9.51 2.06
N LEU A 206 9.70 10.16 3.20
CA LEU A 206 9.07 11.47 3.26
C LEU A 206 9.91 12.53 2.52
N SER A 207 11.20 12.59 2.83
CA SER A 207 12.13 13.55 2.21
C SER A 207 12.32 13.31 0.72
N THR A 208 12.45 12.05 0.29
CA THR A 208 12.62 11.70 -1.12
C THR A 208 11.36 12.03 -1.93
N TYR A 209 10.18 11.69 -1.41
CA TYR A 209 8.93 12.01 -2.10
C TYR A 209 8.69 13.52 -2.18
N HIS A 210 8.98 14.26 -1.10
CA HIS A 210 8.89 15.72 -1.09
C HIS A 210 9.80 16.34 -2.15
N LYS A 211 11.07 15.90 -2.22
CA LYS A 211 12.02 16.35 -3.24
C LYS A 211 11.52 16.06 -4.66
N LEU A 212 10.94 14.88 -4.90
CA LEU A 212 10.41 14.51 -6.22
C LEU A 212 9.16 15.32 -6.61
N LYS A 213 8.25 15.54 -5.66
CA LYS A 213 6.97 16.20 -5.92
C LYS A 213 7.11 17.71 -6.10
N TYR A 214 8.00 18.35 -5.34
CA TYR A 214 8.13 19.82 -5.28
C TYR A 214 9.36 20.38 -6.01
N ARG A 215 10.04 19.57 -6.82
CA ARG A 215 11.20 20.01 -7.61
C ARG A 215 10.85 21.06 -8.66
N HIS A 216 9.65 20.99 -9.24
CA HIS A 216 9.26 21.86 -10.36
C HIS A 216 8.54 23.12 -9.89
N PHE A 217 8.83 24.26 -10.51
CA PHE A 217 8.20 25.55 -10.19
C PHE A 217 6.66 25.49 -10.23
N LEU A 218 6.09 24.85 -11.25
CA LEU A 218 4.64 24.63 -11.37
C LEU A 218 4.04 23.78 -10.22
N SER A 219 4.83 22.86 -9.65
CA SER A 219 4.38 22.06 -8.50
C SER A 219 4.35 22.86 -7.20
N LYS A 220 5.25 23.84 -7.04
CA LYS A 220 5.25 24.77 -5.89
C LYS A 220 4.06 25.72 -5.93
N ILE A 221 3.69 26.21 -7.12
CA ILE A 221 2.50 27.03 -7.31
C ILE A 221 1.24 26.22 -6.98
N LYS A 222 1.12 24.99 -7.52
CA LYS A 222 0.00 24.10 -7.20
C LYS A 222 -0.06 23.73 -5.71
N SER A 223 1.09 23.60 -5.02
CA SER A 223 1.12 23.28 -3.59
C SER A 223 0.75 24.46 -2.71
N CYS A 224 1.12 25.69 -3.06
CA CYS A 224 0.65 26.87 -2.34
C CYS A 224 -0.88 26.98 -2.43
N TYR A 225 -1.45 26.70 -3.61
CA TYR A 225 -2.91 26.66 -3.81
C TYR A 225 -3.58 25.52 -3.02
N TYR A 226 -2.98 24.31 -3.02
CA TYR A 226 -3.50 23.17 -2.24
C TYR A 226 -3.33 23.30 -0.73
N CYS A 227 -2.28 23.97 -0.26
CA CYS A 227 -2.03 24.19 1.17
C CYS A 227 -2.99 25.25 1.72
N LEU A 228 -3.31 26.29 0.95
CA LEU A 228 -4.34 27.27 1.32
C LEU A 228 -5.74 26.64 1.39
N CYS A 229 -6.07 25.68 0.51
CA CYS A 229 -7.40 25.04 0.52
C CYS A 229 -7.56 23.91 1.54
N MET A 230 -6.52 23.11 1.85
CA MET A 230 -6.65 22.00 2.83
C MET A 230 -6.23 22.37 4.27
N CYS A 231 -5.60 23.52 4.50
CA CYS A 231 -5.40 24.00 5.88
C CYS A 231 -6.67 24.59 6.49
N ILE A 232 -7.63 25.02 5.67
CA ILE A 232 -8.93 25.54 6.15
C ILE A 232 -9.86 24.39 6.59
N GLU A 233 -9.70 23.18 6.03
CA GLU A 233 -10.59 22.03 6.30
C GLU A 233 -10.16 21.20 7.53
N LYS A 234 -9.11 21.60 8.27
CA LYS A 234 -8.56 20.82 9.39
C LYS A 234 -8.59 21.49 10.76
N GLU A 235 -9.03 22.74 10.86
CA GLU A 235 -9.17 23.41 12.17
C GLU A 235 -10.53 23.15 12.85
N GLU A 236 -11.51 22.52 12.20
CA GLU A 236 -12.85 22.34 12.80
C GLU A 236 -13.12 20.97 13.46
N GLU A 237 -12.20 19.99 13.42
CA GLU A 237 -12.50 18.60 13.87
C GLU A 237 -11.58 18.06 15.00
N TYR A 238 -10.74 18.88 15.63
CA TYR A 238 -9.78 18.45 16.68
C TYR A 238 -9.88 19.23 18.00
N GLU A 239 -11.08 19.63 18.41
CA GLU A 239 -11.30 20.31 19.70
C GLU A 239 -12.36 19.65 20.60
N GLY A 240 -12.53 18.33 20.51
CA GLY A 240 -13.43 17.60 21.42
C GLY A 240 -13.13 16.12 21.53
N ASP A 241 -12.25 15.75 22.48
CA ASP A 241 -12.26 14.50 23.29
C ASP A 241 -10.83 14.11 23.73
N TYR A 242 -10.25 14.84 24.67
CA TYR A 242 -9.08 14.39 25.44
C TYR A 242 -9.17 14.65 26.94
N ASP A 243 -10.38 14.84 27.49
CA ASP A 243 -10.59 15.12 28.93
C ASP A 243 -11.43 14.06 29.67
N ALA A 244 -11.45 12.81 29.21
CA ALA A 244 -12.19 11.76 29.91
C ALA A 244 -11.48 10.40 29.92
N GLN A 245 -10.25 10.31 30.42
CA GLN A 245 -9.70 9.01 30.87
C GLN A 245 -8.51 9.10 31.84
N THR A 246 -8.53 10.06 32.76
CA THR A 246 -7.63 10.06 33.93
C THR A 246 -8.40 10.41 35.20
N SER A 247 -9.39 9.59 35.54
CA SER A 247 -9.96 9.49 36.89
C SER A 247 -10.71 8.17 37.03
N MET A 248 -10.45 7.45 38.13
CA MET A 248 -10.84 6.06 38.49
C MET A 248 -9.66 5.11 38.24
N VAL A 249 -8.77 4.86 39.22
CA VAL A 249 -8.99 4.03 40.44
C VAL A 249 -9.64 2.70 40.07
#